data_AF-A0A8D2QJT7-F1
#
_entry.id   AF-A0A8D2QJT7-F1
#
_cell.length_a   1.000
_cell.length_b   1.000
_cell.length_c   1.000
_cell.angle_alpha   90.00
_cell.angle_beta   90.00
_cell.angle_gamma   90.00
#
_symmetry.space_group_name_H-M   'P 1'
#
loop_
_entity.id
_entity.type
_entity.pdbx_description
1 polymer ?
#
loop_
_entity_poly.entity_id
_entity_poly.type
_entity_poly.pdbx_seq_one_letter_code
_entity_poly.pdbx_strand_id
1 'polypeptide(L)'
;MICFSSEAFSGGSDMAEAPANEPQRPRGERGQRRHRPLAAARGCGVRAPLPSFPPSFLPFFTACFPSPFTAGMFIPCDRGGGSAAPDFKGFTLLMPAVSVGNVGQLAIDLVISTLGMTKVGYFYTDCLVPMVGNNPYATAEENSVELSINAEVYSLPSKKLVVLQIRSPFIKNKYRPFCETLLSWVKSSKCARVVLLSSSHAYQRDDEQLLGTPLRYLLTPDLEKAVGGRVKELNWKEMEKVAAYPGINDTDKVLHIPGGGITKLLFTESCSEGIQMAVLLKFCSEGDNIPDAFVLVNYLNEWLQLIKSESNNSTDPSSQWKIPSSWRLLFGSGLPPALF
;
A
#
# COMPACT_ATOMS: atom_id res chain seq x y z
N MET A 1 0.13 18.88 -5.79
CA MET A 1 0.50 18.05 -6.95
C MET A 1 1.04 16.74 -6.40
N ILE A 2 0.25 15.67 -6.45
CA ILE A 2 0.70 14.35 -5.98
C ILE A 2 1.31 13.65 -7.20
N CYS A 3 2.63 13.76 -7.36
CA CYS A 3 3.35 12.95 -8.33
C CYS A 3 3.51 11.54 -7.75
N PHE A 4 2.97 10.54 -8.43
CA PHE A 4 3.30 9.14 -8.15
C PHE A 4 4.76 8.93 -8.55
N SER A 5 5.67 8.92 -7.58
CA SER A 5 7.08 8.56 -7.83
C SER A 5 7.17 7.05 -7.97
N SER A 6 7.44 6.55 -9.17
CA SER A 6 7.86 5.17 -9.39
C SER A 6 9.37 5.09 -9.12
N GLU A 7 9.77 4.45 -8.02
CA GLU A 7 11.14 3.96 -7.90
C GLU A 7 11.24 2.59 -8.57
N ALA A 8 12.11 2.50 -9.57
CA ALA A 8 12.45 1.27 -10.26
C ALA A 8 13.11 0.27 -9.30
N PHE A 9 12.53 -0.92 -9.20
CA PHE A 9 13.11 -2.05 -8.47
C PHE A 9 14.28 -2.65 -9.28
N SER A 10 15.52 -2.44 -8.83
CA SER A 10 16.67 -3.25 -9.26
C SER A 10 16.85 -4.43 -8.29
N GLY A 11 16.26 -5.57 -8.62
CA GLY A 11 16.59 -6.84 -7.99
C GLY A 11 17.93 -7.33 -8.53
N GLY A 12 19.01 -7.14 -7.77
CA GLY A 12 20.29 -7.79 -8.05
C GLY A 12 20.22 -9.26 -7.66
N SER A 13 20.31 -10.15 -8.64
CA SER A 13 20.62 -11.56 -8.42
C SER A 13 22.12 -11.76 -8.51
N ASP A 14 22.73 -12.14 -7.39
CA ASP A 14 24.08 -12.71 -7.33
C ASP A 14 24.12 -14.00 -8.17
N MET A 15 24.68 -13.92 -9.37
CA MET A 15 25.11 -15.08 -10.14
C MET A 15 26.53 -15.45 -9.70
N ALA A 16 26.65 -16.57 -9.01
CA ALA A 16 27.93 -17.20 -8.68
C ALA A 16 28.64 -17.62 -9.98
N GLU A 17 29.80 -17.03 -10.23
CA GLU A 17 30.69 -17.34 -11.34
C GLU A 17 31.45 -18.65 -11.05
N ALA A 18 31.37 -19.63 -11.96
CA ALA A 18 32.14 -20.87 -11.88
C ALA A 18 33.58 -20.66 -12.42
N PRO A 19 34.60 -21.35 -11.87
CA PRO A 19 36.00 -20.94 -12.04
C PRO A 19 36.58 -21.36 -13.38
N ALA A 20 37.36 -20.45 -13.98
CA ALA A 20 38.17 -20.70 -15.16
C ALA A 20 39.45 -21.49 -14.82
N ASN A 21 39.82 -22.40 -15.73
CA ASN A 21 41.02 -23.23 -15.69
C ASN A 21 42.32 -22.41 -15.74
N GLU A 22 43.22 -22.62 -14.79
CA GLU A 22 44.64 -22.23 -14.87
C GLU A 22 45.50 -23.37 -15.45
N PRO A 23 46.51 -23.06 -16.27
CA PRO A 23 47.71 -23.87 -16.41
C PRO A 23 48.96 -23.21 -15.79
N GLN A 24 49.49 -23.91 -14.78
CA GLN A 24 50.89 -24.11 -14.36
C GLN A 24 51.94 -22.96 -14.30
N ARG A 25 52.61 -22.93 -13.13
CA ARG A 25 53.71 -22.08 -12.62
C ARG A 25 55.00 -22.04 -13.48
N PRO A 26 55.95 -21.16 -13.11
CA PRO A 26 57.10 -21.67 -12.33
C PRO A 26 57.44 -20.89 -11.04
N ARG A 27 58.20 -21.57 -10.18
CA ARG A 27 58.62 -21.20 -8.82
C ARG A 27 59.87 -20.29 -8.82
N GLY A 28 59.94 -19.43 -7.80
CA GLY A 28 61.16 -18.89 -7.19
C GLY A 28 60.78 -17.82 -6.18
N GLU A 29 61.45 -17.54 -5.06
CA GLU A 29 62.39 -18.25 -4.22
C GLU A 29 62.29 -17.58 -2.82
N ARG A 30 62.95 -18.16 -1.81
CA ARG A 30 62.79 -17.82 -0.38
C ARG A 30 63.43 -16.49 0.01
N GLY A 31 62.85 -15.82 1.01
CA GLY A 31 63.50 -14.73 1.74
C GLY A 31 62.90 -14.53 3.13
N GLN A 32 63.58 -15.05 4.15
CA GLN A 32 63.24 -15.01 5.57
C GLN A 32 63.52 -13.64 6.25
N ARG A 33 62.81 -13.42 7.38
CA ARG A 33 63.28 -12.89 8.68
C ARG A 33 63.23 -11.38 8.98
N ARG A 34 62.46 -11.04 10.04
CA ARG A 34 62.86 -10.49 11.38
C ARG A 34 62.03 -9.31 11.92
N HIS A 35 61.26 -9.62 12.97
CA HIS A 35 61.11 -8.96 14.28
C HIS A 35 61.64 -7.51 14.52
N ARG A 36 60.69 -6.62 14.93
CA ARG A 36 60.58 -5.74 16.15
C ARG A 36 61.78 -4.88 16.63
N PRO A 37 61.64 -3.80 17.47
CA PRO A 37 60.49 -3.28 18.23
C PRO A 37 60.34 -1.71 18.33
N LEU A 38 59.40 -1.29 19.20
CA LEU A 38 59.04 0.02 19.78
C LEU A 38 60.13 1.11 19.95
N ALA A 39 59.68 2.36 19.92
CA ALA A 39 60.11 3.42 20.85
C ALA A 39 58.96 4.37 21.22
N ALA A 40 58.86 4.68 22.50
CA ALA A 40 57.92 5.61 23.13
C ALA A 40 58.58 6.98 23.35
N ALA A 41 57.80 8.06 23.39
CA ALA A 41 58.19 9.31 24.05
C ALA A 41 56.97 9.98 24.70
N ARG A 42 57.14 10.32 25.99
CA ARG A 42 56.22 11.02 26.90
C ARG A 42 56.51 12.54 26.89
N GLY A 43 55.51 13.33 27.30
CA GLY A 43 55.68 14.70 27.84
C GLY A 43 54.40 15.55 27.66
N CYS A 44 53.40 15.48 28.56
CA CYS A 44 53.19 16.29 29.78
C CYS A 44 52.78 17.76 29.51
N GLY A 45 51.61 18.21 30.00
CA GLY A 45 51.25 19.64 30.02
C GLY A 45 49.78 20.04 30.24
N VAL A 46 49.30 19.95 31.49
CA VAL A 46 48.37 20.87 32.20
C VAL A 46 46.92 21.10 31.70
N ARG A 47 45.97 20.83 32.62
CA ARG A 47 44.53 21.14 32.62
C ARG A 47 44.27 22.50 33.29
N ALA A 48 43.31 23.28 32.78
CA ALA A 48 42.54 24.29 33.54
C ALA A 48 41.16 24.56 32.90
N PRO A 49 40.13 24.99 33.67
CA PRO A 49 38.72 24.70 33.39
C PRO A 49 37.91 25.86 32.74
N LEU A 50 36.80 25.48 32.12
CA LEU A 50 35.78 26.38 31.52
C LEU A 50 34.86 27.01 32.58
N PRO A 51 34.34 28.24 32.35
CA PRO A 51 33.48 28.93 33.31
C PRO A 51 32.01 28.47 33.25
N SER A 52 31.43 28.35 34.44
CA SER A 52 30.02 28.02 34.72
C SER A 52 29.12 29.26 34.62
N PHE A 53 28.05 29.19 33.82
CA PHE A 53 26.93 30.13 33.85
C PHE A 53 25.75 29.56 34.66
N PRO A 54 24.99 30.39 35.41
CA PRO A 54 23.86 29.93 36.23
C PRO A 54 22.61 29.68 35.37
N PRO A 55 21.74 28.70 35.71
CA PRO A 55 20.52 28.45 34.96
C PRO A 55 19.41 29.43 35.40
N SER A 56 19.02 30.32 34.49
CA SER A 56 17.79 31.09 34.58
C SER A 56 16.58 30.22 34.27
N PHE A 57 15.59 30.28 35.16
CA PHE A 57 14.29 29.63 35.10
C PHE A 57 13.59 29.84 33.75
N LEU A 58 13.31 28.75 33.03
CA LEU A 58 12.29 28.67 32.00
C LEU A 58 11.22 27.67 32.49
N PRO A 59 9.92 28.00 32.44
CA PRO A 59 8.88 27.08 32.86
C PRO A 59 8.80 25.94 31.84
N PHE A 60 9.07 24.73 32.31
CA PHE A 60 8.70 23.50 31.61
C PHE A 60 7.18 23.48 31.44
N PHE A 61 6.70 23.82 30.25
CA PHE A 61 5.44 23.26 29.77
C PHE A 61 5.70 21.78 29.53
N THR A 62 5.48 20.96 30.56
CA THR A 62 5.32 19.52 30.42
C THR A 62 4.05 19.31 29.61
N ALA A 63 4.18 19.31 28.28
CA ALA A 63 3.20 18.67 27.43
C ALA A 63 3.16 17.20 27.87
N CYS A 64 2.06 16.80 28.50
CA CYS A 64 1.74 15.40 28.69
C CYS A 64 1.61 14.76 27.31
N PHE A 65 2.72 14.31 26.73
CA PHE A 65 2.68 13.32 25.68
C PHE A 65 2.14 12.04 26.33
N PRO A 66 0.98 11.52 25.88
CA PRO A 66 0.56 10.20 26.30
C PRO A 66 1.66 9.20 25.90
N SER A 67 1.85 8.19 26.75
CA SER A 67 2.76 7.07 26.51
C SER A 67 2.72 6.57 25.06
N PRO A 68 3.85 6.17 24.45
CA PRO A 68 3.91 5.76 23.03
C PRO A 68 3.21 4.43 22.70
N PHE A 69 2.47 3.84 23.64
CA PHE A 69 1.71 2.62 23.44
C PHE A 69 0.25 2.91 23.78
N THR A 70 -0.64 2.75 22.78
CA THR A 70 -2.10 2.99 22.77
C THR A 70 -2.62 4.40 22.40
N ALA A 71 -1.92 5.14 21.54
CA ALA A 71 -2.64 6.04 20.63
C ALA A 71 -3.38 5.17 19.61
N GLY A 72 -4.72 5.25 19.56
CA GLY A 72 -5.52 4.53 18.56
C GLY A 72 -4.99 4.84 17.16
N MET A 73 -4.66 3.81 16.40
CA MET A 73 -4.12 3.95 15.04
C MET A 73 -5.02 4.77 14.11
N PHE A 74 -6.33 4.71 14.36
CA PHE A 74 -7.31 5.54 13.70
C PHE A 74 -7.52 6.81 14.52
N ILE A 75 -7.23 7.96 13.91
CA ILE A 75 -7.43 9.28 14.50
C ILE A 75 -8.69 9.88 13.88
N PRO A 76 -9.82 9.98 14.61
CA PRO A 76 -11.04 10.58 14.06
C PRO A 76 -10.83 12.07 13.76
N CYS A 77 -11.47 12.57 12.70
CA CYS A 77 -11.51 14.00 12.44
C CYS A 77 -12.35 14.68 13.53
N ASP A 78 -11.76 15.62 14.26
CA ASP A 78 -12.50 16.40 15.26
C ASP A 78 -13.40 17.41 14.54
N ARG A 79 -14.72 17.18 14.60
CA ARG A 79 -15.73 18.08 14.02
C ARG A 79 -16.35 19.01 15.05
N GLY A 80 -15.57 19.44 16.04
CA GLY A 80 -15.91 20.59 16.89
C GLY A 80 -17.20 20.45 17.70
N GLY A 81 -17.67 19.23 17.96
CA GLY A 81 -18.92 19.02 18.67
C GLY A 81 -19.08 17.59 19.15
N GLY A 82 -18.42 17.22 20.25
CA GLY A 82 -18.72 16.06 21.11
C GLY A 82 -18.99 14.71 20.44
N SER A 83 -18.69 14.56 19.15
CA SER A 83 -19.14 13.42 18.35
C SER A 83 -18.34 12.22 18.78
N ALA A 84 -19.05 11.19 19.24
CA ALA A 84 -18.45 9.89 19.48
C ALA A 84 -17.65 9.44 18.25
N ALA A 85 -16.54 8.73 18.50
CA ALA A 85 -15.75 8.14 17.42
C ALA A 85 -16.66 7.29 16.51
N PRO A 86 -16.45 7.32 15.18
CA PRO A 86 -17.29 6.57 14.25
C PRO A 86 -17.23 5.07 14.55
N ASP A 87 -18.40 4.43 14.64
CA ASP A 87 -18.52 2.98 14.82
C ASP A 87 -18.52 2.28 13.46
N PHE A 88 -17.54 1.39 13.26
CA PHE A 88 -17.39 0.58 12.04
C PHE A 88 -17.87 -0.86 12.21
N LYS A 89 -18.57 -1.18 13.31
CA LYS A 89 -19.07 -2.52 13.57
C LYS A 89 -19.96 -3.01 12.43
N GLY A 90 -19.57 -4.13 11.82
CA GLY A 90 -20.29 -4.74 10.72
C GLY A 90 -20.12 -4.04 9.38
N PHE A 91 -19.22 -3.06 9.26
CA PHE A 91 -18.90 -2.42 7.99
C PHE A 91 -18.02 -3.31 7.12
N THR A 92 -18.10 -3.13 5.81
CA THR A 92 -17.06 -3.62 4.89
C THR A 92 -15.96 -2.57 4.80
N LEU A 93 -14.72 -2.95 5.12
CA LEU A 93 -13.55 -2.12 4.87
C LEU A 93 -13.08 -2.36 3.44
N LEU A 94 -13.06 -1.32 2.63
CA LEU A 94 -12.49 -1.34 1.29
C LEU A 94 -11.16 -0.58 1.30
N MET A 95 -10.11 -1.14 0.73
CA MET A 95 -8.79 -0.51 0.72
C MET A 95 -7.96 -0.90 -0.50
N PRO A 96 -7.00 -0.07 -0.92
CA PRO A 96 -6.07 -0.42 -1.98
C PRO A 96 -4.86 -1.17 -1.42
N ALA A 97 -4.25 -2.00 -2.26
CA ALA A 97 -2.82 -2.26 -2.18
C ALA A 97 -2.07 -1.17 -2.95
N VAL A 98 -0.93 -0.71 -2.42
CA VAL A 98 0.04 0.05 -3.21
C VAL A 98 0.82 -0.96 -4.06
N SER A 99 0.36 -1.17 -5.29
CA SER A 99 0.83 -2.19 -6.24
C SER A 99 1.02 -1.59 -7.64
N VAL A 100 1.60 -2.36 -8.56
CA VAL A 100 1.93 -1.95 -9.95
C VAL A 100 0.83 -1.10 -10.60
N GLY A 101 1.21 0.02 -11.24
CA GLY A 101 0.26 0.91 -11.92
C GLY A 101 -0.75 1.61 -11.01
N ASN A 102 -0.64 1.50 -9.68
CA ASN A 102 -1.51 2.12 -8.68
C ASN A 102 -3.01 1.86 -8.91
N VAL A 103 -3.37 0.77 -9.61
CA VAL A 103 -4.74 0.49 -10.06
C VAL A 103 -5.71 0.43 -8.88
N GLY A 104 -5.31 -0.20 -7.78
CA GLY A 104 -6.11 -0.26 -6.56
C GLY A 104 -6.42 1.14 -5.99
N GLN A 105 -5.41 2.00 -5.90
CA GLN A 105 -5.55 3.37 -5.38
C GLN A 105 -6.46 4.21 -6.29
N LEU A 106 -6.31 4.08 -7.61
CA LEU A 106 -7.15 4.74 -8.61
C LEU A 106 -8.60 4.23 -8.55
N ALA A 107 -8.82 2.94 -8.34
CA ALA A 107 -10.16 2.37 -8.17
C ALA A 107 -10.84 2.89 -6.90
N ILE A 108 -10.10 3.03 -5.80
CA ILE A 108 -10.60 3.63 -4.56
C ILE A 108 -10.96 5.11 -4.74
N ASP A 109 -10.18 5.84 -5.54
CA ASP A 109 -10.47 7.22 -5.92
C ASP A 109 -11.84 7.35 -6.60
N LEU A 110 -12.15 6.44 -7.54
CA LEU A 110 -13.45 6.38 -8.19
C LEU A 110 -14.57 6.11 -7.17
N VAL A 111 -14.38 5.17 -6.24
CA VAL A 111 -15.39 4.85 -5.21
C VAL A 111 -15.67 6.06 -4.31
N ILE A 112 -14.64 6.70 -3.76
CA ILE A 112 -14.79 7.85 -2.86
C ILE A 112 -15.49 9.01 -3.58
N SER A 113 -15.00 9.36 -4.77
CA SER A 113 -15.52 10.46 -5.57
C SER A 113 -16.97 10.24 -5.99
N THR A 114 -17.31 9.03 -6.44
CA THR A 114 -18.66 8.71 -6.94
C THR A 114 -19.68 8.65 -5.83
N LEU A 115 -19.33 8.07 -4.68
CA LEU A 115 -20.24 7.94 -3.55
C LEU A 115 -20.27 9.19 -2.65
N GLY A 116 -19.46 10.21 -2.96
CA GLY A 116 -19.36 11.44 -2.15
C GLY A 116 -18.97 11.14 -0.69
N MET A 117 -18.06 10.18 -0.49
CA MET A 117 -17.75 9.71 0.86
C MET A 117 -17.11 10.80 1.71
N THR A 118 -17.46 10.81 2.99
CA THR A 118 -17.00 11.83 3.91
C THR A 118 -15.74 11.36 4.65
N LYS A 119 -14.70 12.20 4.73
CA LYS A 119 -13.52 11.90 5.55
C LYS A 119 -13.90 11.91 7.03
N VAL A 120 -13.62 10.79 7.70
CA VAL A 120 -13.95 10.57 9.12
C VAL A 120 -12.72 10.46 10.01
N GLY A 121 -11.53 10.31 9.42
CA GLY A 121 -10.29 10.30 10.17
C GLY A 121 -9.08 9.95 9.33
N TYR A 122 -7.99 9.68 10.03
CA TYR A 122 -6.69 9.37 9.48
C TYR A 122 -6.22 8.02 10.01
N PHE A 123 -5.49 7.28 9.17
CA PHE A 123 -4.82 6.07 9.61
C PHE A 123 -3.37 6.42 9.92
N TYR A 124 -3.09 6.66 11.19
CA TYR A 124 -1.79 7.09 11.66
C TYR A 124 -0.80 5.92 11.64
N THR A 125 0.27 6.09 10.86
CA THR A 125 1.33 5.10 10.72
C THR A 125 2.63 5.78 10.30
N ASP A 126 3.75 5.24 10.79
CA ASP A 126 5.10 5.60 10.38
C ASP A 126 5.63 4.68 9.25
N CYS A 127 4.76 3.83 8.68
CA CYS A 127 5.09 2.84 7.65
C CYS A 127 5.00 3.38 6.22
N LEU A 128 4.47 4.59 6.07
CA LEU A 128 4.20 5.25 4.80
C LEU A 128 5.03 6.53 4.68
N VAL A 129 5.49 6.86 3.47
CA VAL A 129 6.20 8.12 3.23
C VAL A 129 5.28 9.30 3.55
N PRO A 130 5.70 10.26 4.40
CA PRO A 130 4.86 11.39 4.76
C PRO A 130 4.59 12.25 3.54
N MET A 131 3.34 12.67 3.39
CA MET A 131 2.91 13.58 2.32
C MET A 131 1.82 14.52 2.81
N VAL A 132 1.72 15.66 2.15
CA VAL A 132 0.61 16.60 2.30
C VAL A 132 0.29 17.20 0.94
N GLY A 133 -0.99 17.36 0.64
CA GLY A 133 -1.45 17.96 -0.60
C GLY A 133 -2.86 18.51 -0.48
N ASN A 134 -3.33 19.10 -1.57
CA ASN A 134 -4.71 19.58 -1.67
C ASN A 134 -5.69 18.41 -1.67
N ASN A 135 -6.92 18.65 -1.25
CA ASN A 135 -8.00 17.66 -1.31
C ASN A 135 -8.19 17.13 -2.76
N PRO A 136 -7.93 15.83 -3.01
CA PRO A 136 -8.00 15.25 -4.34
C PRO A 136 -9.43 15.11 -4.88
N TYR A 137 -10.43 15.26 -4.01
CA TYR A 137 -11.85 15.17 -4.30
C TYR A 137 -12.56 16.53 -4.23
N ALA A 138 -11.80 17.64 -4.14
CA ALA A 138 -12.39 18.97 -4.06
C ALA A 138 -13.29 19.24 -5.28
N THR A 139 -14.51 19.71 -5.02
CA THR A 139 -15.51 20.07 -6.03
C THR A 139 -16.07 21.47 -5.81
N ALA A 140 -15.79 22.09 -4.65
CA ALA A 140 -16.22 23.42 -4.28
C ALA A 140 -15.08 24.13 -3.53
N GLU A 141 -15.18 25.45 -3.37
CA GLU A 141 -14.17 26.21 -2.63
C GLU A 141 -14.08 25.77 -1.16
N GLU A 142 -15.22 25.44 -0.54
CA GLU A 142 -15.31 25.04 0.87
C GLU A 142 -14.51 23.78 1.21
N ASN A 143 -14.47 22.78 0.31
CA ASN A 143 -13.70 21.55 0.55
C ASN A 143 -12.30 21.58 -0.06
N SER A 144 -11.92 22.68 -0.74
CA SER A 144 -10.59 22.85 -1.33
C SER A 144 -9.51 23.17 -0.30
N VAL A 145 -9.89 23.72 0.86
CA VAL A 145 -8.97 24.05 1.96
C VAL A 145 -8.57 22.82 2.79
N GLU A 146 -9.29 21.71 2.63
CA GLU A 146 -8.98 20.48 3.34
C GLU A 146 -7.68 19.88 2.80
N LEU A 147 -6.76 19.54 3.70
CA LEU A 147 -5.52 18.87 3.32
C LEU A 147 -5.74 17.35 3.23
N SER A 148 -5.12 16.76 2.22
CA SER A 148 -4.99 15.32 2.05
C SER A 148 -3.60 14.87 2.47
N ILE A 149 -3.53 13.71 3.13
CA ILE A 149 -2.29 13.11 3.64
C ILE A 149 -2.13 11.68 3.13
N ASN A 150 -1.10 10.99 3.62
CA ASN A 150 -0.69 9.66 3.17
C ASN A 150 -1.74 8.56 3.34
N ALA A 151 -2.51 8.57 4.43
CA ALA A 151 -3.52 7.56 4.71
C ALA A 151 -4.77 8.14 5.38
N GLU A 152 -5.89 8.09 4.67
CA GLU A 152 -7.14 8.75 5.05
C GLU A 152 -8.30 7.75 5.07
N VAL A 153 -9.20 7.91 6.04
CA VAL A 153 -10.36 7.04 6.21
C VAL A 153 -11.63 7.80 5.90
N TYR A 154 -12.41 7.24 4.99
CA TYR A 154 -13.70 7.75 4.54
C TYR A 154 -14.81 6.79 4.96
N SER A 155 -16.00 7.31 5.27
CA SER A 155 -17.14 6.47 5.65
C SER A 155 -18.40 6.83 4.90
N LEU A 156 -19.22 5.82 4.65
CA LEU A 156 -20.57 5.92 4.15
C LEU A 156 -21.49 4.99 4.95
N PRO A 157 -22.06 5.47 6.07
CA PRO A 157 -22.89 4.65 6.96
C PRO A 157 -24.12 4.05 6.28
N SER A 158 -24.71 4.74 5.30
CA SER A 158 -25.90 4.28 4.57
C SER A 158 -25.67 2.95 3.83
N LYS A 159 -24.43 2.63 3.46
CA LYS A 159 -24.03 1.36 2.83
C LYS A 159 -23.18 0.47 3.73
N LYS A 160 -22.97 0.85 5.00
CA LYS A 160 -22.03 0.20 5.93
C LYS A 160 -20.64 0.00 5.27
N LEU A 161 -20.16 1.04 4.61
CA LEU A 161 -18.88 1.03 3.91
C LEU A 161 -17.90 1.99 4.58
N VAL A 162 -16.69 1.51 4.85
CA VAL A 162 -15.56 2.32 5.26
C VAL A 162 -14.44 2.10 4.26
N VAL A 163 -13.77 3.17 3.86
CA VAL A 163 -12.70 3.13 2.86
C VAL A 163 -11.43 3.67 3.50
N LEU A 164 -10.34 2.91 3.41
CA LEU A 164 -9.00 3.41 3.70
C LEU A 164 -8.34 3.73 2.36
N GLN A 165 -7.95 4.98 2.13
CA GLN A 165 -7.19 5.39 0.95
C GLN A 165 -5.73 5.62 1.33
N ILE A 166 -4.81 5.01 0.58
CA ILE A 166 -3.36 5.18 0.74
C ILE A 166 -2.83 5.92 -0.47
N ARG A 167 -2.05 6.99 -0.26
CA ARG A 167 -1.58 7.88 -1.31
C ARG A 167 -0.07 7.83 -1.53
N SER A 168 0.68 7.34 -0.55
CA SER A 168 2.15 7.32 -0.57
C SER A 168 2.68 5.88 -0.56
N PRO A 169 3.89 5.65 -1.07
CA PRO A 169 4.53 4.35 -0.98
C PRO A 169 4.88 3.99 0.47
N PHE A 170 5.10 2.70 0.68
CA PHE A 170 5.62 2.16 1.94
C PHE A 170 7.10 2.49 2.11
N ILE A 171 7.48 2.79 3.34
CA ILE A 171 8.89 2.85 3.74
C ILE A 171 9.45 1.43 3.73
N LYS A 172 10.67 1.28 3.20
CA LYS A 172 11.36 -0.01 3.10
C LYS A 172 11.32 -0.77 4.44
N ASN A 173 11.05 -2.06 4.37
CA ASN A 173 10.94 -2.98 5.52
C ASN A 173 9.79 -2.71 6.52
N LYS A 174 8.86 -1.79 6.23
CA LYS A 174 7.71 -1.50 7.10
C LYS A 174 6.39 -2.14 6.67
N TYR A 175 6.42 -3.04 5.68
CA TYR A 175 5.22 -3.74 5.19
C TYR A 175 4.55 -4.61 6.28
N ARG A 176 5.33 -5.44 6.97
CA ARG A 176 4.83 -6.32 8.03
C ARG A 176 4.26 -5.54 9.24
N PRO A 177 4.99 -4.55 9.81
CA PRO A 177 4.43 -3.70 10.85
C PRO A 177 3.11 -3.04 10.45
N PHE A 178 3.00 -2.57 9.20
CA PHE A 178 1.75 -2.00 8.70
C PHE A 178 0.62 -3.01 8.64
N CYS A 179 0.86 -4.23 8.12
CA CYS A 179 -0.16 -5.28 8.06
C CYS A 179 -0.64 -5.67 9.46
N GLU A 180 0.27 -5.93 10.40
CA GLU A 180 -0.06 -6.26 11.80
C GLU A 180 -0.92 -5.18 12.45
N THR A 181 -0.50 -3.93 12.26
CA THR A 181 -1.20 -2.72 12.71
C THR A 181 -2.60 -2.68 12.10
N LEU A 182 -2.73 -2.74 10.78
CA LEU A 182 -3.99 -2.73 10.04
C LEU A 182 -4.97 -3.83 10.49
N LEU A 183 -4.50 -5.08 10.60
CA LEU A 183 -5.34 -6.22 11.01
C LEU A 183 -5.81 -6.07 12.47
N SER A 184 -4.95 -5.56 13.35
CA SER A 184 -5.33 -5.19 14.72
C SER A 184 -6.46 -4.16 14.73
N TRP A 185 -6.38 -3.13 13.88
CA TRP A 185 -7.46 -2.15 13.76
C TRP A 185 -8.75 -2.76 13.22
N VAL A 186 -8.70 -3.57 12.16
CA VAL A 186 -9.87 -4.28 11.61
C VAL A 186 -10.60 -5.10 12.67
N LYS A 187 -9.85 -5.79 13.55
CA LYS A 187 -10.43 -6.54 14.68
C LYS A 187 -11.06 -5.61 15.71
N SER A 188 -10.33 -4.57 16.11
CA SER A 188 -10.79 -3.61 17.13
C SER A 188 -12.06 -2.85 16.69
N SER A 189 -12.14 -2.51 15.40
CA SER A 189 -13.26 -1.80 14.78
C SER A 189 -14.44 -2.72 14.46
N LYS A 190 -14.25 -4.04 14.56
CA LYS A 190 -15.26 -5.07 14.30
C LYS A 190 -15.86 -4.97 12.90
N CYS A 191 -15.04 -4.64 11.90
CA CYS A 191 -15.44 -4.70 10.51
C CYS A 191 -15.90 -6.14 10.17
N ALA A 192 -16.98 -6.26 9.39
CA ALA A 192 -17.51 -7.57 8.98
C ALA A 192 -16.54 -8.31 8.05
N ARG A 193 -15.90 -7.58 7.14
CA ARG A 193 -14.95 -8.09 6.16
C ARG A 193 -14.08 -6.99 5.58
N VAL A 194 -12.97 -7.37 4.97
CA VAL A 194 -12.06 -6.51 4.22
C VAL A 194 -12.11 -6.88 2.74
N VAL A 195 -12.12 -5.88 1.86
CA VAL A 195 -11.96 -6.04 0.41
C VAL A 195 -10.74 -5.23 -0.01
N LEU A 196 -9.72 -5.93 -0.48
CA LEU A 196 -8.46 -5.35 -0.96
C LEU A 196 -8.49 -5.26 -2.48
N LEU A 197 -8.30 -4.06 -3.02
CA LEU A 197 -8.14 -3.82 -4.46
C LEU A 197 -6.65 -3.79 -4.80
N SER A 198 -6.19 -4.71 -5.64
CA SER A 198 -4.78 -4.88 -5.98
C SER A 198 -4.56 -4.95 -7.49
N SER A 199 -3.29 -4.95 -7.89
CA SER A 199 -2.84 -5.28 -9.23
C SER A 199 -1.62 -6.20 -9.19
N SER A 200 -1.26 -6.76 -10.34
CA SER A 200 -0.08 -7.63 -10.52
C SER A 200 0.51 -7.45 -11.92
N HIS A 201 1.81 -7.70 -12.09
CA HIS A 201 2.48 -7.51 -13.38
C HIS A 201 1.90 -8.42 -14.46
N ALA A 202 1.40 -7.83 -15.56
CA ALA A 202 0.82 -8.57 -16.67
C ALA A 202 1.84 -9.38 -17.49
N TYR A 203 3.11 -8.95 -17.50
CA TYR A 203 4.20 -9.62 -18.23
C TYR A 203 4.76 -10.84 -17.49
N GLN A 204 4.37 -11.08 -16.24
CA GLN A 204 4.74 -12.27 -15.46
C GLN A 204 3.58 -13.27 -15.32
N ARG A 205 2.59 -13.19 -16.21
CA ARG A 205 1.48 -14.14 -16.26
C ARG A 205 1.92 -15.47 -16.82
N ASP A 206 1.40 -16.54 -16.26
CA ASP A 206 1.50 -17.88 -16.85
C ASP A 206 0.48 -18.09 -17.99
N ASP A 207 0.58 -19.22 -18.70
CA ASP A 207 -0.28 -19.53 -19.83
C ASP A 207 -1.77 -19.61 -19.46
N GLU A 208 -2.10 -20.10 -18.25
CA GLU A 208 -3.49 -20.14 -17.77
C GLU A 208 -4.04 -18.73 -17.53
N GLN A 209 -3.19 -17.83 -17.06
CA GLN A 209 -3.50 -16.42 -16.79
C GLN A 209 -3.59 -15.56 -18.06
N LEU A 210 -3.01 -16.00 -19.17
CA LEU A 210 -3.18 -15.36 -20.47
C LEU A 210 -4.57 -15.62 -21.07
N LEU A 211 -5.26 -16.69 -20.66
CA LEU A 211 -6.56 -17.06 -21.19
C LEU A 211 -7.71 -16.34 -20.47
N GLY A 212 -8.50 -15.57 -21.23
CA GLY A 212 -9.71 -14.91 -20.76
C GLY A 212 -9.45 -13.59 -20.05
N THR A 213 -10.25 -13.29 -19.02
CA THR A 213 -10.17 -12.01 -18.29
C THR A 213 -8.84 -11.86 -17.53
N PRO A 214 -8.25 -10.66 -17.48
CA PRO A 214 -7.07 -10.36 -16.64
C PRO A 214 -7.42 -10.10 -15.17
N LEU A 215 -8.67 -10.32 -14.77
CA LEU A 215 -9.14 -10.16 -13.39
C LEU A 215 -9.03 -11.48 -12.62
N ARG A 216 -8.64 -11.40 -11.36
CA ARG A 216 -8.60 -12.53 -10.43
C ARG A 216 -9.13 -12.13 -9.06
N TYR A 217 -9.58 -13.11 -8.31
CA TYR A 217 -9.94 -12.92 -6.90
C TYR A 217 -9.25 -13.95 -6.00
N LEU A 218 -9.17 -13.60 -4.72
CA LEU A 218 -8.84 -14.53 -3.63
C LEU A 218 -9.84 -14.33 -2.49
N LEU A 219 -10.22 -15.41 -1.83
CA LEU A 219 -11.04 -15.36 -0.61
C LEU A 219 -10.30 -16.07 0.51
N THR A 220 -10.31 -15.47 1.70
CA THR A 220 -9.93 -16.20 2.92
C THR A 220 -10.94 -17.33 3.16
N PRO A 221 -10.52 -18.47 3.76
CA PRO A 221 -11.40 -19.62 3.96
C PRO A 221 -12.72 -19.29 4.68
N ASP A 222 -12.70 -18.36 5.64
CA ASP A 222 -13.89 -17.98 6.38
C ASP A 222 -14.85 -17.12 5.57
N LEU A 223 -14.32 -16.26 4.68
CA LEU A 223 -15.14 -15.52 3.74
C LEU A 223 -15.70 -16.44 2.65
N GLU A 224 -14.90 -17.37 2.14
CA GLU A 224 -15.33 -18.34 1.12
C GLU A 224 -16.55 -19.15 1.59
N LYS A 225 -16.57 -19.62 2.84
CA LYS A 225 -17.74 -20.29 3.42
C LYS A 225 -18.99 -19.40 3.40
N ALA A 226 -18.83 -18.09 3.60
CA ALA A 226 -19.94 -17.14 3.67
C ALA A 226 -20.45 -16.67 2.30
N VAL A 227 -19.57 -16.51 1.30
CA VAL A 227 -19.90 -15.88 0.01
C VAL A 227 -19.59 -16.72 -1.22
N GLY A 228 -19.00 -17.90 -1.06
CA GLY A 228 -18.52 -18.73 -2.16
C GLY A 228 -19.60 -19.10 -3.18
N GLY A 229 -20.85 -19.32 -2.75
CA GLY A 229 -21.97 -19.55 -3.68
C GLY A 229 -22.22 -18.35 -4.61
N ARG A 230 -22.27 -17.14 -4.06
CA ARG A 230 -22.49 -15.91 -4.83
C ARG A 230 -21.33 -15.60 -5.78
N VAL A 231 -20.10 -15.86 -5.36
CA VAL A 231 -18.92 -15.62 -6.22
C VAL A 231 -18.87 -16.63 -7.38
N LYS A 232 -19.32 -17.88 -7.16
CA LYS A 232 -19.46 -18.86 -8.25
C LYS A 232 -20.50 -18.44 -9.29
N GLU A 233 -21.59 -17.80 -8.88
CA GLU A 233 -22.62 -17.26 -9.80
C GLU A 233 -22.05 -16.16 -10.73
N LEU A 234 -21.04 -15.42 -10.28
CA LEU A 234 -20.38 -14.38 -11.06
C LEU A 234 -19.40 -14.93 -12.12
N ASN A 235 -19.13 -16.24 -12.13
CA ASN A 235 -18.19 -16.91 -13.03
C ASN A 235 -16.78 -16.25 -13.03
N TRP A 236 -16.37 -15.79 -11.86
CA TRP A 236 -15.07 -15.17 -11.66
C TRP A 236 -13.94 -16.22 -11.61
N LYS A 237 -12.74 -15.83 -12.03
CA LYS A 237 -11.55 -16.69 -11.95
C LYS A 237 -10.79 -16.45 -10.64
N GLU A 238 -10.60 -17.50 -9.86
CA GLU A 238 -9.75 -17.45 -8.67
C GLU A 238 -8.27 -17.38 -9.08
N MET A 239 -7.46 -16.68 -8.29
CA MET A 239 -6.02 -16.57 -8.53
C MET A 239 -5.34 -17.93 -8.42
N GLU A 240 -4.62 -18.30 -9.48
CA GLU A 240 -3.92 -19.56 -9.60
C GLU A 240 -2.71 -19.62 -8.65
N LYS A 241 -2.42 -20.83 -8.14
CA LYS A 241 -1.18 -21.09 -7.39
C LYS A 241 -0.15 -21.68 -8.35
N VAL A 242 1.03 -21.09 -8.35
CA VAL A 242 2.14 -21.47 -9.23
C VAL A 242 3.09 -22.41 -8.49
N ALA A 243 3.74 -23.33 -9.19
CA ALA A 243 4.80 -24.15 -8.61
C ALA A 243 5.89 -23.26 -8.00
N ALA A 244 6.33 -23.57 -6.78
CA ALA A 244 7.39 -22.82 -6.10
C ALA A 244 8.73 -22.93 -6.87
N TYR A 245 8.94 -24.07 -7.52
CA TYR A 245 10.12 -24.35 -8.32
C TYR A 245 9.71 -25.01 -9.64
N PRO A 246 9.28 -24.21 -10.64
CA PRO A 246 8.85 -24.72 -11.93
C PRO A 246 9.92 -25.62 -12.56
N GLY A 247 9.54 -26.84 -12.96
CA GLY A 247 10.45 -27.80 -13.59
C GLY A 247 11.33 -28.62 -12.63
N ILE A 248 11.28 -28.35 -11.31
CA ILE A 248 11.97 -29.15 -10.28
C ILE A 248 10.95 -29.87 -9.40
N ASN A 249 9.94 -29.15 -8.89
CA ASN A 249 8.87 -29.73 -8.08
C ASN A 249 7.55 -28.98 -8.26
N ASP A 250 6.60 -29.60 -8.95
CA ASP A 250 5.28 -29.02 -9.24
C ASP A 250 4.24 -29.31 -8.14
N THR A 251 4.61 -30.07 -7.10
CA THR A 251 3.70 -30.38 -5.98
C THR A 251 3.54 -29.21 -5.00
N ASP A 252 4.61 -28.45 -4.77
CA ASP A 252 4.61 -27.31 -3.87
C ASP A 252 4.07 -26.06 -4.58
N LYS A 253 2.75 -25.84 -4.47
CA LYS A 253 2.09 -24.68 -5.08
C LYS A 253 2.02 -23.49 -4.11
N VAL A 254 2.51 -22.34 -4.55
CA VAL A 254 2.55 -21.09 -3.79
C VAL A 254 1.74 -20.00 -4.47
N LEU A 255 1.17 -19.12 -3.65
CA LEU A 255 0.56 -17.88 -4.14
C LEU A 255 1.66 -16.93 -4.61
N HIS A 256 1.62 -16.51 -5.86
CA HIS A 256 2.60 -15.60 -6.46
C HIS A 256 1.87 -14.38 -7.06
N ILE A 257 2.16 -13.17 -6.56
CA ILE A 257 1.52 -11.92 -6.99
C ILE A 257 2.62 -10.87 -7.22
N PRO A 258 3.32 -10.92 -8.36
CA PRO A 258 4.44 -10.03 -8.64
C PRO A 258 3.97 -8.57 -8.80
N GLY A 259 4.66 -7.65 -8.13
CA GLY A 259 4.24 -6.25 -8.10
C GLY A 259 2.98 -5.98 -7.27
N GLY A 260 2.46 -6.98 -6.54
CA GLY A 260 1.26 -6.87 -5.70
C GLY A 260 1.44 -6.14 -4.37
N GLY A 261 2.62 -5.57 -4.09
CA GLY A 261 2.89 -4.87 -2.83
C GLY A 261 2.61 -5.74 -1.60
N ILE A 262 1.78 -5.24 -0.67
CA ILE A 262 1.42 -5.96 0.56
C ILE A 262 0.40 -7.08 0.37
N THR A 263 -0.17 -7.26 -0.81
CA THR A 263 -1.33 -8.13 -1.05
C THR A 263 -1.13 -9.56 -0.59
N LYS A 264 -0.03 -10.21 -0.98
CA LYS A 264 0.27 -11.58 -0.58
C LYS A 264 0.42 -11.70 0.95
N LEU A 265 1.14 -10.76 1.55
CA LEU A 265 1.41 -10.76 2.99
C LEU A 265 0.11 -10.58 3.78
N LEU A 266 -0.65 -9.53 3.45
CA LEU A 266 -1.89 -9.18 4.13
C LEU A 266 -2.95 -10.29 3.99
N PHE A 267 -3.06 -10.90 2.81
CA PHE A 267 -3.95 -12.04 2.59
C PHE A 267 -3.55 -13.26 3.44
N THR A 268 -2.26 -13.60 3.46
CA THR A 268 -1.76 -14.75 4.23
C THR A 268 -1.94 -14.56 5.74
N GLU A 269 -1.66 -13.36 6.25
CA GLU A 269 -1.89 -13.02 7.66
C GLU A 269 -3.39 -13.02 8.00
N SER A 270 -4.25 -12.51 7.11
CA SER A 270 -5.70 -12.56 7.28
C SER A 270 -6.25 -13.99 7.35
N CYS A 271 -5.75 -14.90 6.51
CA CYS A 271 -6.06 -16.33 6.58
C CYS A 271 -5.66 -16.94 7.93
N SER A 272 -4.48 -16.57 8.44
CA SER A 272 -3.94 -17.09 9.70
C SER A 272 -4.69 -16.55 10.93
N GLU A 273 -5.20 -15.33 10.82
CA GLU A 273 -5.91 -14.63 11.90
C GLU A 273 -7.44 -14.80 11.86
N GLY A 274 -7.98 -15.52 10.89
CA GLY A 274 -9.44 -15.73 10.73
C GLY A 274 -10.20 -14.46 10.33
N ILE A 275 -9.53 -13.51 9.66
CA ILE A 275 -10.17 -12.27 9.18
C ILE A 275 -10.81 -12.56 7.82
N GLN A 276 -12.09 -12.23 7.69
CA GLN A 276 -12.79 -12.34 6.40
C GLN A 276 -12.24 -11.30 5.43
N MET A 277 -11.45 -11.75 4.44
CA MET A 277 -10.86 -10.88 3.43
C MET A 277 -11.08 -11.44 2.03
N ALA A 278 -11.44 -10.53 1.11
CA ALA A 278 -11.37 -10.75 -0.33
C ALA A 278 -10.27 -9.89 -0.92
N VAL A 279 -9.54 -10.42 -1.89
CA VAL A 279 -8.67 -9.64 -2.77
C VAL A 279 -9.30 -9.66 -4.14
N LEU A 280 -9.49 -8.50 -4.75
CA LEU A 280 -9.79 -8.36 -6.17
C LEU A 280 -8.57 -7.77 -6.84
N LEU A 281 -8.05 -8.43 -7.87
CA LEU A 281 -6.86 -7.98 -8.57
C LEU A 281 -7.02 -7.95 -10.08
N LYS A 282 -6.26 -7.04 -10.70
CA LYS A 282 -6.11 -6.98 -12.15
C LYS A 282 -4.63 -7.11 -12.54
N PHE A 283 -4.36 -7.92 -13.56
CA PHE A 283 -3.06 -7.89 -14.23
C PHE A 283 -2.93 -6.63 -15.10
N CYS A 284 -1.88 -5.84 -14.88
CA CYS A 284 -1.62 -4.61 -15.65
C CYS A 284 -0.12 -4.37 -15.89
N SER A 285 0.15 -3.42 -16.78
CA SER A 285 1.47 -2.87 -17.03
C SER A 285 1.56 -1.45 -16.46
N GLU A 286 2.76 -0.98 -16.16
CA GLU A 286 2.97 0.43 -15.81
C GLU A 286 2.57 1.36 -16.96
N GLY A 287 2.15 2.58 -16.63
CA GLY A 287 1.69 3.59 -17.59
C GLY A 287 0.34 4.19 -17.23
N ASP A 288 -0.46 4.52 -18.23
CA ASP A 288 -1.84 5.00 -18.02
C ASP A 288 -2.76 3.85 -17.59
N ASN A 289 -3.02 3.80 -16.29
CA ASN A 289 -3.82 2.78 -15.64
C ASN A 289 -5.23 3.27 -15.30
N ILE A 290 -5.68 4.41 -15.84
CA ILE A 290 -7.06 4.87 -15.69
C ILE A 290 -8.06 3.80 -16.18
N PRO A 291 -7.94 3.23 -17.40
CA PRO A 291 -8.89 2.22 -17.87
C PRO A 291 -8.91 0.99 -16.97
N ASP A 292 -7.75 0.61 -16.45
CA ASP A 292 -7.56 -0.54 -15.57
C ASP A 292 -8.26 -0.34 -14.21
N ALA A 293 -8.27 0.89 -13.70
CA ALA A 293 -9.01 1.25 -12.49
C ALA A 293 -10.52 1.13 -12.70
N PHE A 294 -11.04 1.56 -13.86
CA PHE A 294 -12.45 1.38 -14.23
C PHE A 294 -12.83 -0.09 -14.33
N VAL A 295 -11.98 -0.93 -14.94
CA VAL A 295 -12.22 -2.37 -15.01
C VAL A 295 -12.26 -2.99 -13.61
N LEU A 296 -11.31 -2.64 -12.74
CA LEU A 296 -11.23 -3.19 -11.38
C LEU A 296 -12.41 -2.73 -10.49
N VAL A 297 -12.84 -1.46 -10.60
CA VAL A 297 -13.97 -0.97 -9.80
C VAL A 297 -15.32 -1.51 -10.29
N ASN A 298 -15.47 -1.74 -11.60
CA ASN A 298 -16.65 -2.43 -12.14
C ASN A 298 -16.71 -3.88 -11.65
N TYR A 299 -15.57 -4.57 -11.63
CA TYR A 299 -15.46 -5.92 -11.05
C TYR A 299 -15.86 -5.92 -9.56
N LEU A 300 -15.44 -4.93 -8.78
CA LEU A 300 -15.91 -4.76 -7.40
C LEU A 300 -17.44 -4.56 -7.34
N ASN A 301 -17.99 -3.74 -8.23
CA ASN A 301 -19.40 -3.36 -8.22
C ASN A 301 -20.34 -4.49 -8.66
N GLU A 302 -19.89 -5.42 -9.51
CA GLU A 302 -20.62 -6.66 -9.83
C GLU A 302 -20.97 -7.45 -8.56
N TRP A 303 -20.07 -7.46 -7.57
CA TRP A 303 -20.28 -8.17 -6.32
C TRP A 303 -20.94 -7.32 -5.22
N LEU A 304 -20.43 -6.10 -4.99
CA LEU A 304 -20.91 -5.26 -3.88
C LEU A 304 -22.12 -4.40 -4.23
N GLN A 305 -22.43 -4.20 -5.51
CA GLN A 305 -23.54 -3.38 -6.01
C GLN A 305 -23.60 -2.00 -5.32
N LEU A 306 -22.43 -1.35 -5.23
CA LEU A 306 -22.26 -0.03 -4.62
C LEU A 306 -23.08 1.03 -5.35
N ILE A 307 -23.18 0.94 -6.67
CA ILE A 307 -24.03 1.79 -7.50
C ILE A 307 -25.09 0.88 -8.14
N LYS A 308 -26.35 1.29 -8.06
CA LYS A 308 -27.42 0.62 -8.80
C LYS A 308 -27.32 1.06 -10.26
N SER A 309 -27.27 0.11 -11.19
CA SER A 309 -27.48 0.43 -12.60
C SER A 309 -28.91 0.95 -12.74
N GLU A 310 -29.08 2.27 -12.84
CA GLU A 310 -30.36 2.82 -13.25
C GLU A 310 -30.58 2.41 -14.70
N SER A 311 -31.79 1.97 -15.02
CA SER A 311 -32.25 1.52 -16.33
C SER A 311 -32.32 2.67 -17.34
N ASN A 312 -31.24 3.41 -17.52
CA ASN A 312 -31.13 4.55 -18.42
C ASN A 312 -29.98 4.28 -19.38
N ASN A 313 -30.28 3.70 -20.55
CA ASN A 313 -29.71 3.81 -21.91
C ASN A 313 -28.20 4.17 -22.15
N SER A 314 -27.32 4.20 -21.16
CA SER A 314 -25.88 4.35 -21.35
C SER A 314 -25.24 2.97 -21.37
N THR A 315 -24.76 2.56 -22.54
CA THR A 315 -24.09 1.28 -22.77
C THR A 315 -22.67 1.20 -22.18
N ASP A 316 -22.17 2.27 -21.55
CA ASP A 316 -20.82 2.31 -20.98
C ASP A 316 -20.84 2.24 -19.43
N PRO A 317 -20.40 1.13 -18.81
CA PRO A 317 -20.27 1.00 -17.35
C PRO A 317 -19.31 2.00 -16.72
N SER A 318 -18.45 2.66 -17.50
CA SER A 318 -17.55 3.71 -16.99
C SER A 318 -18.30 4.99 -16.62
N SER A 319 -19.43 5.27 -17.28
CA SER A 319 -20.20 6.51 -17.14
C SER A 319 -20.83 6.72 -15.75
N GLN A 320 -20.98 5.64 -14.97
CA GLN A 320 -21.52 5.71 -13.61
C GLN A 320 -20.50 6.18 -12.57
N TRP A 321 -19.20 6.16 -12.88
CA TRP A 321 -18.14 6.54 -11.95
C TRP A 321 -17.68 7.97 -12.17
N LYS A 322 -17.66 8.74 -11.09
CA LYS A 322 -17.17 10.11 -11.07
C LYS A 322 -15.66 10.14 -10.91
N ILE A 323 -14.96 10.57 -11.94
CA ILE A 323 -13.52 10.84 -11.89
C ILE A 323 -13.24 11.98 -10.89
N PRO A 324 -12.29 11.84 -9.95
CA PRO A 324 -11.94 12.90 -9.02
C PRO A 324 -11.25 14.08 -9.72
N SER A 325 -11.41 15.29 -9.17
CA SER A 325 -10.85 16.51 -9.76
C SER A 325 -9.32 16.48 -9.89
N SER A 326 -8.64 15.78 -8.98
CA SER A 326 -7.18 15.58 -9.02
C SER A 326 -6.67 14.93 -10.31
N TRP A 327 -7.47 14.10 -10.99
CA TRP A 327 -7.05 13.43 -12.22
C TRP A 327 -6.96 14.38 -13.42
N ARG A 328 -7.55 15.58 -13.34
CA ARG A 328 -7.47 16.60 -14.41
C ARG A 328 -6.03 16.98 -14.78
N LEU A 329 -5.11 16.86 -13.83
CA LEU A 329 -3.70 17.21 -13.99
C LEU A 329 -2.78 15.98 -13.83
N LEU A 330 -3.29 14.77 -14.06
CA LEU A 330 -2.51 13.54 -13.92
C LEU A 330 -1.28 13.55 -14.85
N PHE A 331 -1.42 14.13 -16.04
CA PHE A 331 -0.35 14.31 -17.03
C PHE A 331 0.28 15.71 -17.00
N GLY A 332 0.10 16.44 -15.90
CA GLY A 332 0.55 17.82 -15.73
C GLY A 332 -0.44 18.87 -16.25
N SER A 333 -0.18 20.13 -15.92
CA SER A 333 -0.79 21.26 -16.65
C SER A 333 -0.18 21.27 -18.04
N GLY A 334 -1.01 21.30 -19.09
CA GLY A 334 -0.59 21.16 -20.48
C GLY A 334 0.67 21.95 -20.83
N LEU A 335 1.40 21.48 -21.83
CA LEU A 335 2.68 22.06 -22.24
C LEU A 335 2.54 23.58 -22.44
N PRO A 336 3.45 24.39 -21.87
CA PRO A 336 3.47 25.82 -22.12
C PRO A 336 3.38 26.10 -23.62
N PRO A 337 2.44 26.95 -24.08
CA PRO A 337 2.30 27.26 -25.51
C PRO A 337 3.61 27.76 -26.14
N ALA A 338 4.52 28.32 -25.35
CA ALA A 338 5.84 28.77 -25.79
C ALA A 338 6.84 27.65 -26.15
N LEU A 339 6.50 26.38 -25.94
CA LEU A 339 7.33 25.23 -26.34
C LEU A 339 7.00 24.70 -27.75
N PHE A 340 6.00 25.26 -28.42
CA PHE A 340 5.59 24.96 -29.80
C PHE A 340 5.57 26.24 -30.64
#